data_AF-A0A3M1TNV1-F1
#
_entry.id   AF-A0A3M1TNV1-F1
#
_cell.length_a   1.000
_cell.length_b   1.000
_cell.length_c   1.000
_cell.angle_alpha   90.00
_cell.angle_beta   90.00
_cell.angle_gamma   90.00
#
_symmetry.space_group_name_H-M   'P 1'
#
loop_
_entity.id
_entity.type
_entity.pdbx_description
1 polymer ?
#
loop_
_entity_poly.entity_id
_entity_poly.type
_entity_poly.pdbx_seq_one_letter_code
_entity_poly.pdbx_strand_id
1 'polypeptide(L)'
;MRVAIVIPARYASTRLPGKPLADLAGKPMIAHVCERARAAPVADAVVVATDHEGIALAARAAGARALLTSPHHRSGTDRVAEAVERLEGEGEDFDVIVNLQGDEPLIEPALVAEVVEQLGDGVPMATLARSLRPEEAANPAVVKVAVDRRGRALFFSRAPIGGARDGGDAASFAHLGIYAFVRPFLTTFTQLGESPLERAEGLEQLRALEHGYPIAVGVCACESEGVDTPEDLERIRARLG
;
A
#
# COMPACT_ATOMS: atom_id res chain seq x y z
N MET A 1 1.07 3.24 21.45
CA MET A 1 1.15 3.41 19.99
C MET A 1 -0.20 3.06 19.42
N ARG A 2 -0.95 4.03 18.90
CA ARG A 2 -2.22 3.81 18.19
C ARG A 2 -1.98 3.76 16.68
N VAL A 3 -2.58 2.78 16.01
CA VAL A 3 -2.42 2.56 14.56
C VAL A 3 -3.76 2.70 13.84
N ALA A 4 -3.81 3.60 12.86
CA ALA A 4 -4.90 3.66 11.90
C ALA A 4 -4.51 2.96 10.61
N ILE A 5 -5.29 1.96 10.19
CA ILE A 5 -5.20 1.38 8.85
C ILE A 5 -6.19 2.12 7.96
N VAL A 6 -5.67 2.82 6.96
CA VAL A 6 -6.47 3.57 6.00
C VAL A 6 -6.36 2.90 4.64
N ILE A 7 -7.52 2.58 4.08
CA ILE A 7 -7.66 1.89 2.80
C ILE A 7 -8.14 2.90 1.75
N PRO A 8 -7.25 3.47 0.91
CA PRO A 8 -7.68 4.33 -0.17
C PRO A 8 -8.36 3.50 -1.27
N ALA A 9 -9.56 3.90 -1.66
CA ALA A 9 -10.32 3.24 -2.72
C ALA A 9 -11.01 4.28 -3.62
N ARG A 10 -10.70 4.24 -4.92
CA ARG A 10 -11.31 5.11 -5.94
C ARG A 10 -12.18 4.29 -6.86
N TYR A 11 -13.29 4.86 -7.32
CA TYR A 11 -14.13 4.20 -8.31
C TYR A 11 -13.48 4.20 -9.70
N ALA A 12 -12.81 5.31 -10.05
CA ALA A 12 -12.13 5.48 -11.32
C ALA A 12 -10.85 4.64 -11.37
N SER A 13 -10.94 3.48 -12.03
CA SER A 13 -9.82 2.64 -12.41
C SER A 13 -9.88 2.43 -13.93
N THR A 14 -8.78 2.70 -14.63
CA THR A 14 -8.72 2.64 -16.09
C THR A 14 -8.66 1.22 -16.62
N ARG A 15 -7.94 0.33 -15.92
CA ARG A 15 -7.74 -1.07 -16.30
C ARG A 15 -8.89 -1.98 -15.87
N LEU A 16 -9.55 -1.65 -14.76
CA LEU A 16 -10.70 -2.38 -14.23
C LEU A 16 -11.70 -1.39 -13.60
N PRO A 17 -12.65 -0.85 -14.37
CA PRO A 17 -13.63 0.11 -13.86
C PRO A 17 -14.44 -0.45 -12.68
N GLY A 18 -14.64 0.35 -11.63
CA GLY A 18 -15.38 -0.11 -10.45
C GLY A 18 -14.68 -1.22 -9.66
N LYS A 19 -13.36 -1.42 -9.86
CA LYS A 19 -12.53 -2.45 -9.22
C LYS A 19 -12.87 -2.71 -7.73
N PRO A 20 -12.94 -1.71 -6.83
CA PRO A 20 -13.26 -1.97 -5.41
C PRO A 20 -14.62 -2.61 -5.16
N LEU A 21 -15.58 -2.45 -6.08
CA LEU A 21 -16.92 -3.01 -6.02
C LEU A 21 -17.07 -4.31 -6.83
N ALA A 22 -16.02 -4.77 -7.51
CA ALA A 22 -16.06 -6.01 -8.25
C ALA A 22 -16.40 -7.19 -7.33
N ASP A 23 -17.29 -8.07 -7.79
CA ASP A 23 -17.64 -9.27 -7.03
C ASP A 23 -16.46 -10.23 -6.96
N LEU A 24 -16.16 -10.63 -5.73
CA LEU A 24 -15.14 -11.58 -5.40
C LEU A 24 -15.74 -12.60 -4.42
N ALA A 25 -16.17 -13.75 -4.93
CA ALA A 25 -16.82 -14.81 -4.16
C ALA A 25 -18.05 -14.31 -3.36
N GLY A 26 -18.92 -13.52 -3.99
CA GLY A 26 -20.18 -13.04 -3.40
C GLY A 26 -20.06 -11.83 -2.49
N LYS A 27 -18.86 -11.22 -2.38
CA LYS A 27 -18.63 -9.96 -1.68
C LYS A 27 -17.87 -8.97 -2.57
N PRO A 28 -18.09 -7.65 -2.44
CA PRO A 28 -17.25 -6.65 -3.08
C PRO A 28 -15.78 -6.81 -2.65
N MET A 29 -14.83 -6.60 -3.57
CA MET A 29 -13.40 -6.70 -3.27
C MET A 29 -12.98 -5.86 -2.04
N ILE A 30 -13.50 -4.63 -1.92
CA ILE A 30 -13.21 -3.76 -0.76
C ILE A 30 -13.64 -4.36 0.58
N ALA A 31 -14.68 -5.20 0.60
CA ALA A 31 -15.14 -5.87 1.80
C ALA A 31 -14.11 -6.89 2.29
N HIS A 32 -13.48 -7.64 1.38
CA HIS A 32 -12.38 -8.56 1.73
C HIS A 32 -11.20 -7.80 2.36
N VAL A 33 -10.77 -6.69 1.75
CA VAL A 33 -9.69 -5.86 2.30
C VAL A 33 -10.04 -5.33 3.69
N CYS A 34 -11.28 -4.87 3.89
CA CYS A 34 -11.76 -4.42 5.20
C CYS A 34 -11.71 -5.53 6.25
N GLU A 35 -12.16 -6.75 5.91
CA GLU A 35 -12.14 -7.90 6.81
C GLU A 35 -10.70 -8.27 7.20
N ARG A 36 -9.77 -8.29 6.24
CA ARG A 36 -8.34 -8.57 6.49
C ARG A 36 -7.68 -7.48 7.33
N ALA A 37 -7.93 -6.21 7.02
CA ALA A 37 -7.41 -5.08 7.79
C ALA A 37 -7.87 -5.11 9.25
N ARG A 38 -9.14 -5.43 9.51
CA ARG A 38 -9.70 -5.52 10.86
C ARG A 38 -9.18 -6.73 11.64
N ALA A 39 -8.74 -7.77 10.94
CA ALA A 39 -8.10 -8.93 11.55
C ALA A 39 -6.63 -8.68 11.90
N ALA A 40 -6.05 -7.54 11.51
CA ALA A 40 -4.66 -7.23 11.82
C ALA A 40 -4.50 -6.93 13.32
N PRO A 41 -3.52 -7.56 14.01
CA PRO A 41 -3.41 -7.47 15.47
C PRO A 41 -3.02 -6.07 15.96
N VAL A 42 -2.49 -5.23 15.08
CA VAL A 42 -2.10 -3.85 15.38
C VAL A 42 -3.23 -2.82 15.13
N ALA A 43 -4.39 -3.24 14.63
CA ALA A 43 -5.43 -2.31 14.18
C ALA A 43 -6.23 -1.68 15.34
N ASP A 44 -6.01 -0.39 15.63
CA ASP A 44 -6.88 0.39 16.51
C ASP A 44 -8.06 1.02 15.76
N ALA A 45 -7.86 1.38 14.49
CA ALA A 45 -8.89 1.89 13.60
C ALA A 45 -8.70 1.36 12.17
N VAL A 46 -9.81 1.06 11.49
CA VAL A 46 -9.82 0.69 10.06
C VAL A 46 -10.81 1.59 9.33
N VAL A 47 -10.30 2.35 8.35
CA VAL A 47 -11.08 3.36 7.65
C VAL A 47 -10.88 3.23 6.14
N VAL A 48 -11.96 3.12 5.39
CA VAL A 48 -11.94 3.25 3.93
C VAL A 48 -12.05 4.73 3.57
N ALA A 49 -11.06 5.25 2.85
CA ALA A 49 -11.06 6.60 2.33
C ALA A 49 -11.43 6.54 0.84
N THR A 50 -12.57 7.12 0.46
CA THR A 50 -13.09 7.02 -0.92
C THR A 50 -13.80 8.27 -1.38
N ASP A 51 -13.94 8.47 -2.70
CA ASP A 51 -14.74 9.54 -3.30
C ASP A 51 -16.12 9.05 -3.76
N HIS A 52 -16.46 7.79 -3.50
CA HIS A 52 -17.63 7.14 -4.08
C HIS A 52 -18.54 6.51 -3.01
N GLU A 53 -19.80 6.93 -3.00
CA GLU A 53 -20.80 6.46 -2.02
C GLU A 53 -21.02 4.94 -2.05
N GLY A 54 -21.02 4.32 -3.24
CA GLY A 54 -21.14 2.86 -3.34
C GLY A 54 -20.01 2.11 -2.64
N ILE A 55 -18.78 2.65 -2.68
CA ILE A 55 -17.63 2.05 -1.99
C ILE A 55 -17.78 2.25 -0.48
N ALA A 56 -18.20 3.44 -0.06
CA ALA A 56 -18.44 3.73 1.35
C ALA A 56 -19.53 2.83 1.95
N LEU A 57 -20.62 2.58 1.21
CA LEU A 57 -21.68 1.67 1.61
C LEU A 57 -21.18 0.22 1.74
N ALA A 58 -20.42 -0.27 0.76
CA ALA A 58 -19.84 -1.62 0.80
C ALA A 58 -18.88 -1.80 2.00
N ALA A 59 -18.03 -0.80 2.26
CA ALA A 59 -17.12 -0.79 3.42
C ALA A 59 -17.87 -0.82 4.75
N ARG A 60 -18.92 0.01 4.90
CA ARG A 60 -19.78 0.02 6.09
C ARG A 60 -20.50 -1.31 6.30
N ALA A 61 -21.00 -1.93 5.23
CA ALA A 61 -21.60 -3.26 5.28
C ALA A 61 -20.61 -4.34 5.72
N ALA A 62 -19.32 -4.18 5.43
CA ALA A 62 -18.23 -5.03 5.92
C ALA A 62 -17.77 -4.71 7.36
N GLY A 63 -18.44 -3.75 8.04
CA GLY A 63 -18.13 -3.34 9.40
C GLY A 63 -16.91 -2.42 9.52
N ALA A 64 -16.43 -1.83 8.42
CA ALA A 64 -15.38 -0.81 8.45
C ALA A 64 -15.99 0.60 8.45
N ARG A 65 -15.27 1.55 9.04
CA ARG A 65 -15.60 2.97 8.92
C ARG A 65 -15.30 3.42 7.48
N ALA A 66 -16.09 4.35 6.95
CA ALA A 66 -15.85 4.92 5.62
C ALA A 66 -16.00 6.43 5.62
N LEU A 67 -14.97 7.11 5.10
CA LEU A 67 -14.91 8.56 4.95
C LEU A 67 -14.92 8.92 3.47
N LEU A 68 -15.83 9.82 3.10
CA LEU A 68 -15.77 10.48 1.80
C LEU A 68 -14.62 11.49 1.80
N THR A 69 -13.80 11.43 0.79
CA THR A 69 -12.59 12.25 0.59
C THR A 69 -12.68 12.92 -0.78
N SER A 70 -11.89 13.97 -0.98
CA SER A 70 -11.89 14.74 -2.21
C SER A 70 -11.65 13.86 -3.44
N PRO A 71 -12.40 14.07 -4.55
CA PRO A 71 -12.14 13.40 -5.82
C PRO A 71 -10.90 13.96 -6.53
N HIS A 72 -10.35 15.08 -6.05
CA HIS A 72 -9.23 15.80 -6.69
C HIS A 72 -7.85 15.38 -6.21
N HIS A 73 -7.75 14.40 -5.30
CA HIS A 73 -6.47 13.90 -4.83
C HIS A 73 -5.63 13.33 -5.96
N ARG A 74 -4.34 13.64 -5.96
CA ARG A 74 -3.42 13.12 -6.98
C ARG A 74 -3.11 11.66 -6.73
N SER A 75 -3.00 11.26 -5.46
CA SER A 75 -2.62 9.90 -5.11
C SER A 75 -3.42 9.24 -3.99
N GLY A 76 -3.16 7.95 -3.76
CA GLY A 76 -3.73 7.22 -2.63
C GLY A 76 -3.25 7.80 -1.30
N THR A 77 -2.00 8.23 -1.22
CA THR A 77 -1.40 8.78 0.00
C THR A 77 -2.00 10.13 0.40
N ASP A 78 -2.28 11.03 -0.56
CA ASP A 78 -2.98 12.30 -0.28
C ASP A 78 -4.37 12.05 0.32
N ARG A 79 -5.07 11.04 -0.20
CA ARG A 79 -6.39 10.62 0.27
C ARG A 79 -6.33 10.03 1.69
N VAL A 80 -5.28 9.27 1.98
CA VAL A 80 -5.01 8.75 3.32
C VAL A 80 -4.79 9.90 4.31
N ALA A 81 -4.01 10.91 3.92
CA ALA A 81 -3.77 12.08 4.77
C ALA A 81 -5.06 12.86 5.10
N GLU A 82 -5.92 13.14 4.11
CA GLU A 82 -7.22 13.79 4.38
C GLU A 82 -8.08 12.98 5.35
N ALA A 83 -8.14 11.65 5.17
CA ALA A 83 -8.91 10.79 6.05
C ALA A 83 -8.39 10.84 7.49
N VAL A 84 -7.07 10.84 7.68
CA VAL A 84 -6.44 10.95 9.00
C VAL A 84 -6.73 12.32 9.64
N GLU A 85 -6.56 13.41 8.90
CA GLU A 85 -6.86 14.77 9.40
C GLU A 85 -8.32 14.90 9.86
N ARG A 86 -9.25 14.23 9.19
CA ARG A 86 -10.66 14.18 9.60
C ARG A 86 -10.88 13.42 10.89
N LEU A 87 -10.21 12.28 11.08
CA LEU A 87 -10.29 11.50 12.33
C LEU A 87 -9.71 12.31 13.50
N GLU A 88 -8.59 12.99 13.29
CA GLU A 88 -7.99 13.89 14.29
C GLU A 88 -8.93 15.05 14.65
N GLY A 89 -9.62 15.61 13.65
CA GLY A 89 -10.66 16.62 13.87
C GLY A 89 -11.86 16.14 14.70
N GLU A 90 -12.07 14.83 14.78
CA GLU A 90 -13.08 14.20 15.64
C GLU A 90 -12.53 13.78 17.02
N GLY A 91 -11.26 14.06 17.30
CA GLY A 91 -10.60 13.73 18.57
C GLY A 91 -9.95 12.35 18.60
N GLU A 92 -9.69 11.73 17.45
CA GLU A 92 -8.93 10.48 17.35
C GLU A 92 -7.47 10.73 16.95
N ASP A 93 -6.54 10.54 17.88
CA ASP A 93 -5.10 10.65 17.60
C ASP A 93 -4.47 9.29 17.27
N PHE A 94 -3.52 9.29 16.33
CA PHE A 94 -2.77 8.10 15.92
C PHE A 94 -1.27 8.37 15.86
N ASP A 95 -0.47 7.38 16.23
CA ASP A 95 0.99 7.46 16.17
C ASP A 95 1.52 6.97 14.81
N VAL A 96 0.84 5.96 14.24
CA VAL A 96 1.23 5.29 12.99
C VAL A 96 0.02 5.18 12.07
N ILE A 97 0.25 5.49 10.80
CA ILE A 97 -0.74 5.34 9.73
C ILE A 97 -0.27 4.25 8.78
N VAL A 98 -1.08 3.21 8.59
CA VAL A 98 -0.86 2.20 7.55
C VAL A 98 -1.71 2.54 6.33
N ASN A 99 -1.06 2.76 5.20
CA ASN A 99 -1.69 2.86 3.89
C ASN A 99 -1.76 1.46 3.27
N LEU A 100 -2.95 0.84 3.35
CA LEU A 100 -3.21 -0.49 2.80
C LEU A 100 -4.02 -0.37 1.51
N GLN A 101 -3.48 -0.81 0.37
CA GLN A 101 -4.18 -0.65 -0.91
C GLN A 101 -5.52 -1.39 -0.93
N GLY A 102 -6.54 -0.76 -1.52
CA GLY A 102 -7.89 -1.31 -1.64
C GLY A 102 -8.02 -2.46 -2.66
N ASP A 103 -6.94 -2.89 -3.28
CA ASP A 103 -6.86 -3.93 -4.30
C ASP A 103 -6.02 -5.15 -3.88
N GLU A 104 -5.74 -5.29 -2.59
CA GLU A 104 -5.04 -6.42 -1.97
C GLU A 104 -6.01 -7.28 -1.13
N PRO A 105 -7.04 -7.93 -1.73
CA PRO A 105 -8.09 -8.64 -0.98
C PRO A 105 -7.58 -9.86 -0.20
N LEU A 106 -6.40 -10.37 -0.55
CA LEU A 106 -5.76 -11.53 0.08
C LEU A 106 -4.67 -11.14 1.08
N ILE A 107 -4.49 -9.86 1.38
CA ILE A 107 -3.45 -9.41 2.31
C ILE A 107 -3.51 -10.19 3.62
N GLU A 108 -2.37 -10.72 4.04
CA GLU A 108 -2.25 -11.41 5.31
C GLU A 108 -2.23 -10.38 6.44
N PRO A 109 -3.10 -10.51 7.46
CA PRO A 109 -3.15 -9.54 8.57
C PRO A 109 -1.82 -9.39 9.32
N ALA A 110 -0.98 -10.43 9.31
CA ALA A 110 0.37 -10.39 9.88
C ALA A 110 1.30 -9.40 9.15
N LEU A 111 1.16 -9.25 7.82
CA LEU A 111 1.98 -8.30 7.04
C LEU A 111 1.68 -6.84 7.40
N VAL A 112 0.45 -6.56 7.80
CA VAL A 112 0.06 -5.23 8.31
C VAL A 112 0.78 -4.92 9.63
N ALA A 113 0.98 -5.93 10.48
CA ALA A 113 1.78 -5.76 11.70
C ALA A 113 3.28 -5.64 11.36
N GLU A 114 3.78 -6.49 10.46
CA GLU A 114 5.19 -6.52 10.07
C GLU A 114 5.66 -5.18 9.48
N VAL A 115 4.85 -4.51 8.66
CA VAL A 115 5.21 -3.19 8.11
C VAL A 115 5.30 -2.10 9.19
N VAL A 116 4.47 -2.19 10.24
CA VAL A 116 4.53 -1.27 11.38
C VAL A 116 5.80 -1.49 12.20
N GLU A 117 6.22 -2.75 12.38
CA GLU A 117 7.44 -3.12 13.11
C GLU A 117 8.73 -2.63 12.44
N GLN A 118 8.70 -2.33 11.15
CA GLN A 118 9.84 -1.78 10.42
C GLN A 118 10.10 -0.29 10.73
N LEU A 119 9.13 0.42 11.30
CA LEU A 119 9.35 1.79 11.75
C LEU A 119 10.32 1.81 12.92
N GLY A 120 11.15 2.85 12.99
CA GLY A 120 12.14 2.99 14.06
C GLY A 120 12.81 4.34 14.08
N ASP A 121 13.83 4.48 14.93
CA ASP A 121 14.51 5.76 15.15
C ASP A 121 15.09 6.33 13.84
N GLY A 122 14.59 7.51 13.46
CA GLY A 122 14.99 8.21 12.25
C GLY A 122 14.51 7.58 10.94
N VAL A 123 13.60 6.60 10.98
CA VAL A 123 12.99 6.00 9.80
C VAL A 123 11.48 6.20 9.83
N PRO A 124 10.98 7.28 9.22
CA PRO A 124 9.60 7.71 9.39
C PRO A 124 8.61 7.00 8.45
N MET A 125 9.12 6.17 7.54
CA MET A 125 8.34 5.46 6.53
C MET A 125 8.89 4.04 6.38
N ALA A 126 7.99 3.08 6.24
CA ALA A 126 8.34 1.70 6.00
C ALA A 126 7.42 1.04 4.97
N THR A 127 7.92 -0.03 4.36
CA THR A 127 7.19 -0.88 3.42
C THR A 127 7.71 -2.32 3.54
N LEU A 128 7.16 -3.24 2.74
CA LEU A 128 7.58 -4.62 2.64
C LEU A 128 8.04 -4.97 1.23
N ALA A 129 8.82 -6.03 1.14
CA ALA A 129 9.20 -6.66 -0.10
C ALA A 129 9.23 -8.18 0.08
N ARG A 130 9.15 -8.91 -1.03
CA ARG A 130 9.34 -10.36 -1.08
C ARG A 130 10.46 -10.73 -2.03
N SER A 131 10.90 -11.98 -1.98
CA SER A 131 11.80 -12.52 -2.99
C SER A 131 11.26 -12.26 -4.40
N LEU A 132 12.11 -11.69 -5.26
CA LEU A 132 11.78 -11.45 -6.66
C LEU A 132 11.88 -12.78 -7.42
N ARG A 133 10.81 -13.18 -8.11
CA ARG A 133 10.86 -14.39 -8.93
C ARG A 133 11.62 -14.09 -10.24
N PRO A 134 12.43 -15.01 -10.78
CA PRO A 134 13.21 -14.77 -11.99
C PRO A 134 12.39 -14.27 -13.19
N GLU A 135 11.19 -14.82 -13.38
CA GLU A 135 10.25 -14.43 -14.44
C GLU A 135 9.66 -13.02 -14.28
N GLU A 136 9.69 -12.46 -13.08
CA GLU A 136 9.18 -11.12 -12.77
C GLU A 136 10.22 -10.02 -12.96
N ALA A 137 11.51 -10.37 -13.03
CA ALA A 137 12.60 -9.40 -13.04
C ALA A 137 12.43 -8.35 -14.16
N ALA A 138 12.00 -8.79 -15.33
CA ALA A 138 11.75 -7.94 -16.50
C ALA A 138 10.34 -7.33 -16.54
N ASN A 139 9.41 -7.74 -15.66
CA ASN A 139 8.04 -7.25 -15.67
C ASN A 139 7.95 -5.83 -15.08
N PRO A 140 7.55 -4.80 -15.85
CA PRO A 140 7.43 -3.42 -15.36
C PRO A 140 6.23 -3.19 -14.42
N ALA A 141 5.29 -4.15 -14.35
CA ALA A 141 4.22 -4.12 -13.36
C ALA A 141 4.74 -4.47 -11.95
N VAL A 142 5.79 -5.28 -11.87
CA VAL A 142 6.46 -5.62 -10.60
C VAL A 142 7.52 -4.57 -10.32
N VAL A 143 7.34 -3.78 -9.27
CA VAL A 143 8.32 -2.81 -8.81
C VAL A 143 9.44 -3.55 -8.09
N LYS A 144 10.69 -3.29 -8.49
CA LYS A 144 11.87 -3.83 -7.83
C LYS A 144 12.36 -2.83 -6.79
N VAL A 145 12.90 -3.35 -5.69
CA VAL A 145 13.60 -2.56 -4.67
C VAL A 145 14.97 -3.16 -4.37
N ALA A 146 15.98 -2.31 -4.34
CA ALA A 146 17.29 -2.64 -3.78
C ALA A 146 17.37 -2.10 -2.35
N VAL A 147 17.92 -2.89 -1.43
CA VAL A 147 18.02 -2.53 -0.01
C VAL A 147 19.46 -2.55 0.47
N ASP A 148 19.79 -1.68 1.43
CA ASP A 148 21.10 -1.66 2.07
C ASP A 148 21.21 -2.74 3.17
N ARG A 149 22.38 -2.84 3.79
CA ARG A 149 22.65 -3.81 4.88
C ARG A 149 21.88 -3.53 6.17
N ARG A 150 21.20 -2.39 6.28
CA ARG A 150 20.36 -1.98 7.41
C ARG A 150 18.87 -2.13 7.09
N GLY A 151 18.52 -2.73 5.96
CA GLY A 151 17.13 -2.91 5.53
C GLY A 151 16.48 -1.60 5.07
N ARG A 152 17.24 -0.64 4.56
CA ARG A 152 16.70 0.62 4.01
C ARG A 152 16.70 0.57 2.49
N ALA A 153 15.65 1.09 1.87
CA ALA A 153 15.58 1.19 0.42
C ALA A 153 16.70 2.10 -0.12
N LEU A 154 17.48 1.58 -1.06
CA LEU A 154 18.43 2.33 -1.86
C LEU A 154 17.75 2.95 -3.08
N PHE A 155 16.89 2.17 -3.76
CA PHE A 155 16.17 2.61 -4.94
C PHE A 155 14.99 1.68 -5.27
N PHE A 156 13.94 2.25 -5.84
CA PHE A 156 12.81 1.53 -6.43
C PHE A 156 12.77 1.75 -7.94
N SER A 157 12.46 0.72 -8.72
CA SER A 157 12.37 0.87 -10.19
C SER A 157 11.44 -0.14 -10.82
N ARG A 158 10.78 0.26 -11.91
CA ARG A 158 10.11 -0.66 -12.83
C ARG A 158 11.10 -1.36 -13.77
N ALA A 159 12.27 -0.78 -13.98
CA ALA A 159 13.36 -1.44 -14.70
C ALA A 159 14.01 -2.54 -13.84
N PRO A 160 14.62 -3.56 -14.46
CA PRO A 160 15.42 -4.53 -13.73
C PRO A 160 16.60 -3.86 -13.01
N ILE A 161 16.78 -4.15 -11.72
CA ILE A 161 17.90 -3.67 -10.90
C ILE A 161 18.51 -4.81 -10.08
N GLY A 162 19.77 -4.68 -9.70
CA GLY A 162 20.46 -5.69 -8.89
C GLY A 162 20.81 -6.99 -9.62
N GLY A 163 20.88 -6.97 -10.95
CA GLY A 163 21.24 -8.15 -11.75
C GLY A 163 22.64 -8.68 -11.42
N ALA A 164 22.78 -10.00 -11.35
CA ALA A 164 24.07 -10.66 -11.15
C ALA A 164 24.90 -10.64 -12.44
N ARG A 165 26.11 -10.05 -12.38
CA ARG A 165 27.01 -9.90 -13.53
C ARG A 165 27.37 -11.23 -14.20
N ASP A 166 27.57 -12.27 -13.39
CA ASP A 166 28.07 -13.58 -13.84
C ASP A 166 26.97 -14.67 -13.83
N GLY A 167 25.70 -14.25 -13.81
CA GLY A 167 24.56 -15.15 -13.58
C GLY A 167 24.30 -15.39 -12.09
N GLY A 168 23.05 -15.68 -11.75
CA GLY A 168 22.57 -15.85 -10.37
C GLY A 168 21.36 -15.00 -10.05
N ASP A 169 20.88 -15.10 -8.82
CA ASP A 169 19.68 -14.38 -8.37
C ASP A 169 19.95 -12.87 -8.29
N ALA A 170 18.92 -12.09 -8.62
CA ALA A 170 18.99 -10.64 -8.48
C ALA A 170 19.13 -10.26 -6.99
N ALA A 171 20.00 -9.31 -6.68
CA ALA A 171 20.12 -8.72 -5.34
C ALA A 171 19.00 -7.70 -5.04
N SER A 172 17.85 -7.84 -5.70
CA SER A 172 16.67 -6.99 -5.56
C SER A 172 15.45 -7.82 -5.20
N PHE A 173 14.44 -7.14 -4.65
CA PHE A 173 13.22 -7.73 -4.15
C PHE A 173 12.01 -7.17 -4.91
N ALA A 174 10.90 -7.90 -4.90
CA ALA A 174 9.62 -7.38 -5.39
C ALA A 174 8.96 -6.56 -4.27
N HIS A 175 8.77 -5.27 -4.50
CA HIS A 175 8.15 -4.35 -3.55
C HIS A 175 6.64 -4.59 -3.43
N LEU A 176 6.12 -4.50 -2.20
CA LEU A 176 4.70 -4.60 -1.88
C LEU A 176 4.12 -3.21 -1.58
N GLY A 177 2.99 -2.87 -2.19
CA GLY A 177 2.38 -1.53 -2.12
C GLY A 177 1.79 -1.11 -0.77
N ILE A 178 2.14 -1.78 0.33
CA ILE A 178 1.74 -1.44 1.68
C ILE A 178 2.79 -0.54 2.33
N TYR A 179 2.33 0.50 3.03
CA TYR A 179 3.23 1.44 3.70
C TYR A 179 2.78 1.72 5.12
N ALA A 180 3.74 1.88 6.03
CA ALA A 180 3.52 2.47 7.34
C ALA A 180 4.24 3.82 7.41
N PHE A 181 3.60 4.81 8.01
CA PHE A 181 4.14 6.15 8.24
C PHE A 181 4.03 6.47 9.72
N VAL A 182 5.07 7.06 10.30
CA VAL A 182 4.88 7.83 11.54
C VAL A 182 3.98 9.02 11.22
N ARG A 183 2.99 9.29 12.09
CA ARG A 183 1.92 10.24 11.78
C ARG A 183 2.42 11.62 11.30
N PRO A 184 3.39 12.29 11.97
CA PRO A 184 3.87 13.60 11.52
C PRO A 184 4.47 13.57 10.11
N PHE A 185 5.13 12.47 9.75
CA PHE A 185 5.79 12.35 8.45
C PHE A 185 4.80 12.16 7.31
N LEU A 186 3.62 11.56 7.53
CA LEU A 186 2.58 11.49 6.50
C LEU A 186 2.22 12.91 6.01
N THR A 187 2.08 13.88 6.92
CA THR A 187 1.83 15.28 6.55
C THR A 187 3.03 15.90 5.84
N THR A 188 4.25 15.61 6.28
CA THR A 188 5.45 16.07 5.55
C THR A 188 5.48 15.51 4.13
N PHE A 189 5.23 14.21 3.97
CA PHE A 189 5.28 13.50 2.68
C PHE A 189 4.30 14.07 1.66
N THR A 190 3.05 14.35 2.05
CA THR A 190 2.04 14.94 1.15
C THR A 190 2.34 16.39 0.77
N GLN A 191 3.15 17.09 1.56
CA GLN A 191 3.61 18.45 1.24
C GLN A 191 4.86 18.48 0.33
N LEU A 192 5.58 17.37 0.21
CA LEU A 192 6.71 17.28 -0.72
C LEU A 192 6.20 17.40 -2.16
N GLY A 193 6.89 18.21 -2.97
CA GLY A 193 6.60 18.33 -4.40
C GLY A 193 6.91 17.04 -5.15
N GLU A 194 6.21 16.80 -6.26
CA GLU A 194 6.52 15.66 -7.14
C GLU A 194 7.96 15.75 -7.63
N SER A 195 8.69 14.65 -7.44
CA SER A 195 10.13 14.60 -7.68
C SER A 195 10.47 14.06 -9.07
N PRO A 196 11.65 14.40 -9.65
CA PRO A 196 12.03 13.92 -10.98
C PRO A 196 11.97 12.40 -11.16
N LEU A 197 12.44 11.59 -10.20
CA LEU A 197 12.43 10.13 -10.30
C LEU A 197 11.02 9.57 -10.10
N GLU A 198 10.24 10.14 -9.18
CA GLU A 198 8.83 9.79 -9.05
C GLU A 198 8.08 9.94 -10.38
N ARG A 199 8.26 11.06 -11.09
CA ARG A 199 7.62 11.28 -12.40
C ARG A 199 8.13 10.33 -13.47
N ALA A 200 9.43 10.02 -13.47
CA ALA A 200 10.03 9.13 -14.44
C ALA A 200 9.57 7.68 -14.29
N GLU A 201 9.45 7.19 -13.06
CA GLU A 201 9.09 5.80 -12.74
C GLU A 201 7.58 5.62 -12.45
N GLY A 202 6.85 6.71 -12.18
CA GLY A 202 5.48 6.67 -11.68
C GLY A 202 5.40 5.96 -10.32
N LEU A 203 6.30 6.31 -9.39
CA LEU A 203 6.47 5.69 -8.07
C LEU A 203 6.61 6.76 -6.97
N GLU A 204 5.53 6.99 -6.21
CA GLU A 204 5.44 8.06 -5.20
C GLU A 204 6.52 7.98 -4.13
N GLN A 205 6.91 6.76 -3.71
CA GLN A 205 7.87 6.55 -2.64
C GLN A 205 9.28 7.07 -2.99
N LEU A 206 9.60 7.25 -4.29
CA LEU A 206 10.86 7.87 -4.70
C LEU A 206 10.96 9.33 -4.23
N ARG A 207 9.83 10.01 -4.04
CA ARG A 207 9.77 11.37 -3.50
C ARG A 207 10.39 11.47 -2.11
N ALA A 208 10.15 10.48 -1.25
CA ALA A 208 10.76 10.44 0.08
C ALA A 208 12.28 10.26 -0.01
N LEU A 209 12.75 9.33 -0.86
CA LEU A 209 14.18 9.10 -1.05
C LEU A 209 14.91 10.33 -1.62
N GLU A 210 14.33 11.01 -2.62
CA GLU A 210 14.94 12.21 -3.22
C GLU A 210 15.05 13.38 -2.23
N HIS A 211 14.15 13.46 -1.24
CA HIS A 211 14.22 14.46 -0.18
C HIS A 211 15.04 13.99 1.04
N GLY A 212 15.73 12.85 0.94
CA GLY A 212 16.64 12.35 1.97
C GLY A 212 15.97 11.63 3.13
N TYR A 213 14.67 11.29 3.02
CA TYR A 213 13.98 10.50 4.03
C TYR A 213 14.22 9.00 3.78
N PRO A 214 14.75 8.26 4.78
CA PRO A 214 14.94 6.82 4.62
C PRO A 214 13.60 6.08 4.66
N ILE A 215 13.53 4.97 3.93
CA ILE A 215 12.40 4.04 3.93
C ILE A 215 12.91 2.69 4.42
N ALA A 216 12.37 2.16 5.52
CA ALA A 216 12.65 0.79 5.93
C ALA A 216 11.90 -0.21 5.04
N VAL A 217 12.52 -1.35 4.76
CA VAL A 217 11.96 -2.42 3.93
C VAL A 217 12.12 -3.75 4.67
N GLY A 218 11.00 -4.28 5.17
CA GLY A 218 10.94 -5.64 5.69
C GLY A 218 10.87 -6.65 4.56
N VAL A 219 11.59 -7.77 4.66
CA VAL A 219 11.53 -8.84 3.66
C VAL A 219 10.67 -9.98 4.18
N CYS A 220 9.46 -10.14 3.64
CA CYS A 220 8.51 -11.18 4.04
C CYS A 220 8.56 -12.43 3.15
N ALA A 221 8.26 -13.58 3.76
CA ALA A 221 7.97 -14.82 3.07
C ALA A 221 6.46 -14.89 2.79
N CYS A 222 6.04 -14.21 1.73
CA CYS A 222 4.63 -13.91 1.46
C CYS A 222 4.35 -14.04 -0.05
N GLU A 223 3.15 -14.52 -0.40
CA GLU A 223 2.62 -14.43 -1.75
C GLU A 223 1.68 -13.23 -1.83
N SER A 224 2.18 -12.10 -2.35
CA SER A 224 1.32 -10.95 -2.61
C SER A 224 0.71 -11.06 -4.00
N GLU A 225 -0.63 -11.00 -4.06
CA GLU A 225 -1.40 -10.95 -5.30
C GLU A 225 -2.44 -9.84 -5.20
N GLY A 226 -2.12 -8.69 -5.79
CA GLY A 226 -3.09 -7.62 -6.00
C GLY A 226 -3.99 -7.89 -7.21
N VAL A 227 -5.12 -7.20 -7.27
CA VAL A 227 -6.01 -7.18 -8.44
C VAL A 227 -5.75 -5.91 -9.24
N ASP A 228 -5.25 -6.03 -10.47
CA ASP A 228 -5.10 -4.87 -11.36
C ASP A 228 -5.78 -5.04 -12.71
N THR A 229 -5.96 -6.28 -13.15
CA THR A 229 -6.63 -6.65 -14.39
C THR A 229 -7.81 -7.60 -14.14
N PRO A 230 -8.70 -7.79 -15.14
CA PRO A 230 -9.73 -8.83 -15.08
C PRO A 230 -9.15 -10.23 -14.82
N GLU A 231 -7.99 -10.56 -15.38
CA GLU A 231 -7.32 -11.85 -15.20
C GLU A 231 -6.88 -12.05 -13.75
N ASP A 232 -6.42 -10.99 -13.08
CA ASP A 232 -6.10 -11.05 -11.65
C ASP A 232 -7.35 -11.30 -10.80
N LEU A 233 -8.46 -10.64 -11.15
CA LEU A 233 -9.73 -10.81 -10.45
C LEU A 233 -10.22 -12.27 -10.54
N GLU A 234 -10.17 -12.88 -11.72
CA GLU A 234 -10.56 -14.29 -11.89
C GLU A 234 -9.63 -15.25 -11.14
N ARG A 235 -8.31 -15.00 -11.18
CA ARG A 235 -7.33 -15.81 -10.44
C ARG A 235 -7.61 -15.77 -8.93
N ILE A 236 -7.86 -14.59 -8.38
CA ILE A 236 -8.15 -14.42 -6.96
C ILE A 236 -9.53 -15.00 -6.61
N ARG A 237 -10.53 -14.85 -7.49
CA ARG A 237 -11.85 -15.46 -7.29
C ARG A 237 -11.77 -16.97 -7.17
N ALA A 238 -10.93 -17.62 -7.99
CA ALA A 238 -10.71 -19.06 -7.94
C ALA A 238 -10.02 -19.56 -6.66
N ARG A 239 -9.32 -18.69 -5.90
CA ARG A 239 -8.71 -19.03 -4.61
C ARG A 239 -9.67 -18.88 -3.42
N LEU A 240 -10.72 -18.07 -3.57
CA LEU A 240 -11.69 -17.76 -2.51
C LEU A 240 -12.97 -18.60 -2.57
N GLY A 241 -13.28 -19.19 -3.73
CA GLY A 241 -14.38 -20.15 -3.91
C GLY A 241 -13.95 -21.58 -3.66
#